data_AF-A0A3D2IAK9-F1
#
_entry.id   AF-A0A3D2IAK9-F1
#
_cell.length_a   1.000
_cell.length_b   1.000
_cell.length_c   1.000
_cell.angle_alpha   90.00
_cell.angle_beta   90.00
_cell.angle_gamma   90.00
#
_symmetry.space_group_name_H-M   'P 1'
#
loop_
_entity.id
_entity.type
_entity.pdbx_description
1 polymer ?
#
loop_
_entity_poly.entity_id
_entity_poly.type
_entity_poly.pdbx_seq_one_letter_code
_entity_poly.pdbx_strand_id
1 'polypeptide(L)'
;MASIERKINGTFAPVHGGYAQQINEQTTLFVPDFSAARYDPKTGELFGYAPDYSALEAEKAPAVQADKPGEYVYCYEMQQAPTGCDFAADLSYYGKHYFLRPLRDDLPQLHGRGISYDQQRNTYTVTCRAYDKLKGQYRIRYETCLD
;
A
#
# COMPACT_ATOMS: atom_id res chain seq x y z
N MET A 1 -18.20 6.56 -6.36
CA MET A 1 -17.70 5.23 -5.95
C MET A 1 -18.89 4.37 -5.59
N ALA A 2 -19.04 3.20 -6.21
CA ALA A 2 -20.08 2.25 -5.84
C ALA A 2 -19.74 1.61 -4.48
N SER A 3 -20.72 1.54 -3.58
CA SER A 3 -20.63 0.76 -2.35
C SER A 3 -21.31 -0.60 -2.55
N ILE A 4 -20.74 -1.63 -1.94
CA ILE A 4 -21.27 -3.00 -1.97
C ILE A 4 -21.44 -3.52 -0.53
N GLU A 5 -22.39 -4.44 -0.35
CA GLU A 5 -22.50 -5.19 0.91
C GLU A 5 -21.28 -6.11 1.05
N ARG A 6 -20.60 -6.04 2.18
CA ARG A 6 -19.57 -7.01 2.57
C ARG A 6 -19.82 -7.58 3.93
N LYS A 7 -19.61 -8.88 4.04
CA LYS A 7 -19.68 -9.61 5.31
C LYS A 7 -18.59 -9.10 6.25
N ILE A 8 -18.99 -8.75 7.47
CA ILE A 8 -18.09 -8.47 8.58
C ILE A 8 -17.73 -9.81 9.20
N ASN A 9 -16.42 -10.06 9.33
CA ASN A 9 -15.93 -11.35 9.78
C ASN A 9 -16.31 -11.62 11.24
N GLY A 10 -17.07 -12.71 11.44
CA GLY A 10 -17.47 -13.18 12.75
C GLY A 10 -18.95 -13.52 12.82
N THR A 11 -19.39 -13.81 14.05
CA THR A 11 -20.78 -14.06 14.39
C THR A 11 -21.21 -13.02 15.41
N PHE A 12 -22.30 -12.32 15.12
CA PHE A 12 -22.80 -11.21 15.91
C PHE A 12 -24.13 -11.56 16.57
N ALA A 13 -24.28 -11.08 17.80
CA ALA A 13 -25.54 -11.08 18.53
C ALA A 13 -26.16 -9.66 18.52
N PRO A 14 -27.49 -9.54 18.40
CA PRO A 14 -28.16 -8.26 18.54
C PRO A 14 -28.05 -7.76 19.99
N VAL A 15 -27.73 -6.49 20.15
CA VAL A 15 -27.67 -5.79 21.44
C VAL A 15 -28.37 -4.44 21.31
N HIS A 16 -28.55 -3.72 22.42
CA HIS A 16 -29.14 -2.39 22.35
C HIS A 16 -28.29 -1.46 21.48
N GLY A 17 -28.89 -0.92 20.41
CA GLY A 17 -28.25 0.02 19.48
C GLY A 17 -27.35 -0.60 18.41
N GLY A 18 -27.34 -1.93 18.26
CA GLY A 18 -26.58 -2.57 17.19
C GLY A 18 -26.28 -4.04 17.43
N TYR A 19 -25.05 -4.43 17.11
CA TYR A 19 -24.59 -5.81 17.05
C TYR A 19 -23.25 -5.96 17.76
N ALA A 20 -23.07 -7.04 18.50
CA ALA A 20 -21.83 -7.30 19.23
C ALA A 20 -21.25 -8.67 18.88
N GLN A 21 -19.93 -8.72 18.78
CA GLN A 21 -19.15 -9.94 18.66
C GLN A 21 -18.08 -9.95 19.75
N GLN A 22 -18.04 -11.00 20.56
CA GLN A 22 -16.95 -11.20 21.50
C GLN A 22 -15.72 -11.73 20.74
N ILE A 23 -14.61 -10.99 20.78
CA ILE A 23 -13.35 -11.42 20.17
C ILE A 23 -12.56 -12.28 21.15
N ASN A 24 -12.55 -11.90 22.42
CA ASN A 24 -11.93 -12.65 23.53
C ASN A 24 -12.57 -12.24 24.87
N GLU A 25 -12.06 -12.78 25.99
CA GLU A 25 -12.58 -12.51 27.34
C GLU A 25 -12.63 -11.02 27.72
N GLN A 26 -11.77 -10.19 27.12
CA GLN A 26 -11.61 -8.77 27.48
C GLN A 26 -12.05 -7.81 26.36
N THR A 27 -12.37 -8.32 25.16
CA THR A 27 -12.57 -7.50 23.97
C THR A 27 -13.87 -7.89 23.25
N THR A 28 -14.75 -6.90 23.08
CA THR A 28 -15.98 -7.04 22.29
C THR A 28 -15.98 -6.00 21.18
N LEU A 29 -16.20 -6.45 19.95
CA LEU A 29 -16.46 -5.59 18.80
C LEU A 29 -17.93 -5.21 18.80
N PHE A 30 -18.21 -3.91 18.78
CA PHE A 30 -19.56 -3.36 18.65
C PHE A 30 -19.72 -2.69 17.29
N VAL A 31 -20.82 -2.99 16.60
CA VAL A 31 -21.20 -2.40 15.32
C VAL A 31 -22.56 -1.73 15.51
N PRO A 32 -22.65 -0.39 15.39
CA PRO A 32 -23.93 0.33 15.47
C PRO A 32 -24.91 -0.10 14.39
N ASP A 33 -26.21 -0.08 14.69
CA ASP A 33 -27.28 -0.46 13.76
C ASP A 33 -27.28 0.38 12.47
N PHE A 34 -27.02 1.69 12.56
CA PHE A 34 -26.97 2.59 11.40
C PHE A 34 -25.80 2.31 10.43
N SER A 35 -24.79 1.55 10.87
CA SER A 35 -23.65 1.13 10.05
C SER A 35 -23.86 -0.24 9.41
N ALA A 36 -24.87 -1.01 9.85
CA ALA A 36 -25.18 -2.31 9.31
C ALA A 36 -26.02 -2.18 8.04
N ALA A 37 -25.60 -2.88 6.99
CA ALA A 37 -26.40 -3.03 5.78
C ALA A 37 -27.46 -4.12 5.96
N ARG A 38 -27.07 -5.26 6.54
CA ARG A 38 -27.95 -6.43 6.73
C ARG A 38 -27.43 -7.33 7.86
N TYR A 39 -28.35 -7.98 8.55
CA TYR A 39 -28.06 -9.00 9.56
C TYR A 39 -28.89 -10.26 9.28
N ASP A 40 -28.27 -11.44 9.34
CA ASP A 40 -28.96 -12.72 9.30
C ASP A 40 -29.10 -13.29 10.72
N PRO A 41 -30.32 -13.34 11.29
CA PRO A 41 -30.54 -13.82 12.66
C PRO A 41 -30.34 -15.33 12.82
N LYS A 42 -30.34 -16.11 11.74
CA LYS A 42 -30.16 -17.57 11.82
C LYS A 42 -28.69 -17.95 11.97
N THR A 43 -27.82 -17.21 11.29
CA THR A 43 -26.38 -17.48 11.23
C THR A 43 -25.56 -16.52 12.09
N GLY A 44 -26.14 -15.39 12.48
CA GLY A 44 -25.47 -14.28 13.14
C GLY A 44 -24.53 -13.50 12.21
N GLU A 45 -24.64 -13.68 10.89
CA GLU A 45 -23.82 -12.95 9.93
C GLU A 45 -24.24 -11.49 9.84
N LEU A 46 -23.27 -10.59 9.91
CA LEU A 46 -23.46 -9.15 9.78
C LEU A 46 -22.79 -8.65 8.51
N PHE A 47 -23.46 -7.76 7.79
CA PHE A 47 -22.97 -7.13 6.57
C PHE A 47 -22.96 -5.62 6.76
N GLY A 48 -21.88 -4.97 6.31
CA GLY A 48 -21.75 -3.52 6.25
C GLY A 48 -21.56 -3.05 4.82
N TYR A 49 -21.63 -1.74 4.61
CA TYR A 49 -21.26 -1.13 3.33
C TYR A 49 -19.75 -0.91 3.27
N ALA A 50 -19.11 -1.33 2.18
CA ALA A 50 -17.72 -1.03 1.88
C ALA A 50 -17.60 -0.59 0.40
N PRO A 51 -16.59 0.22 0.05
CA PRO A 51 -16.25 0.46 -1.35
C PRO A 51 -16.00 -0.86 -2.08
N ASP A 52 -16.33 -0.92 -3.36
CA ASP A 52 -15.92 -2.03 -4.22
C ASP A 52 -14.42 -1.92 -4.54
N TYR A 53 -13.58 -2.42 -3.63
CA TYR A 53 -12.13 -2.43 -3.80
C TYR A 53 -11.68 -3.17 -5.08
N SER A 54 -12.43 -4.17 -5.53
CA SER A 54 -12.06 -4.93 -6.73
C SER A 54 -12.31 -4.11 -7.98
N ALA A 55 -13.42 -3.38 -8.05
CA ALA A 55 -13.66 -2.41 -9.11
C ALA A 55 -12.63 -1.27 -9.08
N LEU A 56 -12.30 -0.74 -7.90
CA LEU A 56 -11.30 0.33 -7.76
C LEU A 56 -9.91 -0.12 -8.23
N GLU A 57 -9.48 -1.33 -7.89
CA GLU A 57 -8.21 -1.88 -8.39
C GLU A 57 -8.24 -2.14 -9.89
N ALA A 58 -9.39 -2.51 -10.46
CA ALA A 58 -9.56 -2.71 -11.91
C ALA A 58 -9.60 -1.39 -12.70
N GLU A 59 -10.03 -0.29 -12.08
CA GLU A 59 -10.02 1.05 -12.67
C GLU A 59 -8.61 1.66 -12.77
N LYS A 60 -7.64 1.15 -12.00
CA LYS A 60 -6.26 1.65 -12.07
C LYS A 60 -5.67 1.45 -13.45
N ALA A 61 -4.95 2.46 -13.93
CA ALA A 61 -4.17 2.34 -15.15
C ALA A 61 -3.15 1.19 -15.01
N PRO A 62 -2.95 0.39 -16.07
CA PRO A 62 -2.07 -0.78 -16.02
C PRO A 62 -0.60 -0.38 -15.77
N ALA A 63 0.18 -1.32 -15.25
CA ALA A 63 1.59 -1.09 -14.94
C ALA A 63 2.40 -0.76 -16.20
N VAL A 64 3.26 0.25 -16.09
CA VAL A 64 4.25 0.56 -17.13
C VAL A 64 5.47 -0.34 -16.94
N GLN A 65 5.94 -0.95 -18.03
CA GLN A 65 7.18 -1.71 -18.03
C GLN A 65 8.39 -0.78 -18.15
N ALA A 66 9.34 -0.91 -17.23
CA ALA A 66 10.58 -0.14 -17.23
C ALA A 66 11.65 -0.79 -18.13
N ASP A 67 11.78 -0.27 -19.34
CA ASP A 67 12.75 -0.78 -20.33
C ASP A 67 14.08 -0.04 -20.33
N LYS A 68 14.11 1.22 -19.87
CA LYS A 68 15.30 2.08 -19.87
C LYS A 68 15.57 2.64 -18.48
N PRO A 69 16.83 2.92 -18.12
CA PRO A 69 17.15 3.66 -16.90
C PRO A 69 16.36 4.96 -16.81
N GLY A 70 15.87 5.26 -15.61
CA GLY A 70 15.03 6.41 -15.37
C GLY A 70 14.21 6.27 -14.10
N GLU A 71 13.50 7.34 -13.78
CA GLU A 71 12.53 7.39 -12.69
C GLU A 71 11.11 7.20 -13.24
N TYR A 72 10.41 6.22 -12.69
CA TYR A 72 9.05 5.84 -13.06
C TYR A 72 8.14 6.22 -11.90
N VAL A 73 7.59 7.43 -11.98
CA VAL A 73 6.67 7.97 -10.98
C VAL A 73 5.28 7.41 -11.23
N TYR A 74 4.60 6.96 -10.17
CA TYR A 74 3.22 6.50 -10.25
C TYR A 74 2.45 6.89 -8.97
N CYS A 75 1.15 7.11 -9.13
CA CYS A 75 0.24 7.26 -7.99
C CYS A 75 -0.43 5.93 -7.70
N TYR A 76 -0.21 5.36 -6.50
CA TYR A 76 -0.74 4.04 -6.13
C TYR A 76 -2.26 3.94 -6.25
N GLU A 77 -2.97 5.04 -5.97
CA GLU A 77 -4.43 5.09 -5.99
C GLU A 77 -5.00 5.01 -7.41
N MET A 78 -4.24 5.44 -8.43
CA MET A 78 -4.71 5.53 -9.82
C MET A 78 -4.01 4.58 -10.78
N GLN A 79 -2.85 4.03 -10.40
CA GLN A 79 -1.97 3.31 -11.31
C GLN A 79 -1.39 2.08 -10.62
N GLN A 80 -1.22 1.00 -11.38
CA GLN A 80 -0.45 -0.15 -10.93
C GLN A 80 1.04 0.21 -10.90
N ALA A 81 1.76 -0.34 -9.93
CA ALA A 81 3.19 -0.08 -9.77
C ALA A 81 3.98 -0.51 -11.02
N PRO A 82 4.93 0.31 -11.51
CA PRO A 82 5.79 -0.04 -12.62
C PRO A 82 6.54 -1.35 -12.41
N THR A 83 6.65 -2.14 -13.48
CA THR A 83 7.31 -3.46 -13.49
C THR A 83 8.70 -3.37 -14.12
N GLY A 84 9.57 -4.33 -13.80
CA GLY A 84 10.94 -4.37 -14.34
C GLY A 84 11.90 -3.34 -13.74
N CYS A 85 11.50 -2.64 -12.67
CA CYS A 85 12.39 -1.72 -11.95
C CYS A 85 13.45 -2.48 -11.12
N ASP A 86 14.60 -1.84 -10.95
CA ASP A 86 15.71 -2.30 -10.13
C ASP A 86 15.55 -1.86 -8.67
N PHE A 87 15.12 -0.62 -8.45
CA PHE A 87 14.96 -0.04 -7.12
C PHE A 87 13.58 0.60 -6.94
N ALA A 88 13.10 0.60 -5.70
CA ALA A 88 12.03 1.50 -5.24
C ALA A 88 12.64 2.67 -4.47
N ALA A 89 12.17 3.88 -4.74
CA ALA A 89 12.61 5.11 -4.10
C ALA A 89 11.50 5.70 -3.24
N ASP A 90 11.88 6.19 -2.07
CA ASP A 90 11.03 6.99 -1.19
C ASP A 90 11.77 8.27 -0.79
N LEU A 91 11.12 9.42 -0.88
CA LEU A 91 11.72 10.68 -0.45
C LEU A 91 11.64 10.80 1.07
N SER A 92 12.75 11.14 1.71
CA SER A 92 12.73 11.44 3.15
C SER A 92 11.77 12.58 3.47
N TYR A 93 11.19 12.56 4.67
CA TYR A 93 10.21 13.55 5.14
C TYR A 93 10.65 15.02 4.96
N TYR A 94 11.95 15.31 5.11
CA TYR A 94 12.50 16.66 4.92
C TYR A 94 13.09 16.92 3.52
N GLY A 95 12.91 16.00 2.57
CA GLY A 95 13.35 16.14 1.18
C GLY A 95 14.86 16.16 0.96
N LYS A 96 15.68 15.74 1.95
CA LYS A 96 17.15 15.87 1.89
C LYS A 96 17.87 14.67 1.28
N HIS A 97 17.25 13.51 1.34
CA HIS A 97 17.76 12.25 0.79
C HIS A 97 16.61 11.34 0.37
N TYR A 98 16.93 10.37 -0.45
CA TYR A 98 16.07 9.27 -0.87
C TYR A 98 16.46 8.00 -0.14
N PHE A 99 15.48 7.18 0.19
CA PHE A 99 15.66 5.79 0.55
C PHE A 99 15.49 4.93 -0.69
N LEU A 100 16.49 4.12 -1.03
CA LEU A 100 16.40 3.16 -2.13
C LEU A 100 16.36 1.73 -1.60
N ARG A 101 15.37 0.96 -2.03
CA ARG A 101 15.20 -0.45 -1.71
C ARG A 101 15.44 -1.29 -2.97
N PRO A 102 16.34 -2.27 -2.97
CA PRO A 102 16.52 -3.17 -4.09
C PRO A 102 15.25 -4.01 -4.27
N LEU A 103 14.82 -4.18 -5.53
CA LEU A 103 13.66 -5.00 -5.89
C LEU A 103 14.05 -6.37 -6.43
N ARG A 104 15.35 -6.61 -6.64
CA ARG A 104 15.90 -7.85 -7.17
C ARG A 104 17.17 -8.22 -6.39
N ASP A 105 17.38 -9.51 -6.19
CA ASP A 105 18.51 -10.03 -5.39
C ASP A 105 19.85 -10.01 -6.14
N ASP A 106 19.82 -9.95 -7.47
CA ASP A 106 21.01 -9.97 -8.35
C ASP A 106 21.65 -8.59 -8.55
N LEU A 107 21.18 -7.55 -7.85
CA LEU A 107 21.67 -6.19 -8.02
C LEU A 107 23.05 -6.01 -7.39
N PRO A 108 23.98 -5.31 -8.07
CA PRO A 108 25.25 -4.98 -7.48
C PRO A 108 25.05 -4.04 -6.29
N GLN A 109 25.89 -4.20 -5.26
CA GLN A 109 25.85 -3.30 -4.11
C GLN A 109 26.23 -1.89 -4.55
N LEU A 110 25.40 -0.90 -4.18
CA LEU A 110 25.65 0.50 -4.53
C LEU A 110 26.71 1.08 -3.60
N HIS A 111 27.71 1.74 -4.19
CA HIS A 111 28.78 2.40 -3.45
C HIS A 111 29.09 3.77 -4.06
N GLY A 112 29.60 4.69 -3.24
CA GLY A 112 30.05 6.00 -3.68
C GLY A 112 29.73 7.12 -2.70
N ARG A 113 30.18 8.32 -3.04
CA ARG A 113 29.94 9.51 -2.21
C ARG A 113 28.43 9.82 -2.15
N GLY A 114 27.91 9.95 -0.93
CA GLY A 114 26.51 10.27 -0.70
C GLY A 114 25.56 9.08 -0.83
N ILE A 115 26.08 7.85 -0.74
CA ILE A 115 25.34 6.60 -0.64
C ILE A 115 25.79 5.91 0.66
N SER A 116 24.85 5.47 1.47
CA SER A 116 25.10 4.67 2.67
C SER A 116 24.11 3.52 2.72
N TYR A 117 24.57 2.31 3.06
CA TYR A 117 23.71 1.12 3.08
C TYR A 117 23.43 0.67 4.51
N ASP A 118 22.16 0.51 4.83
CA ASP A 118 21.68 -0.08 6.08
C ASP A 118 21.33 -1.55 5.84
N GLN A 119 22.18 -2.45 6.35
CA GLN A 119 22.00 -3.90 6.23
C GLN A 119 20.76 -4.41 6.98
N GLN A 120 20.38 -3.81 8.11
CA GLN A 120 19.25 -4.27 8.91
C GLN A 120 17.92 -4.03 8.17
N ARG A 121 17.86 -2.95 7.41
CA ARG A 121 16.67 -2.53 6.67
C ARG A 121 16.72 -2.85 5.18
N ASN A 122 17.83 -3.44 4.69
CA ASN A 122 18.10 -3.64 3.27
C ASN A 122 17.80 -2.38 2.43
N THR A 123 18.28 -1.23 2.89
CA THR A 123 17.91 0.07 2.32
C THR A 123 19.12 0.98 2.20
N TYR A 124 19.25 1.67 1.08
CA TYR A 124 20.26 2.70 0.88
C TYR A 124 19.71 4.08 1.24
N THR A 125 20.48 4.88 1.95
CA THR A 125 20.28 6.33 2.07
C THR A 125 21.12 7.04 1.03
N VAL A 126 20.46 7.81 0.16
CA VAL A 126 21.09 8.41 -1.01
C VAL A 126 20.80 9.91 -1.07
N THR A 127 21.84 10.74 -1.15
CA THR A 127 21.67 12.20 -1.34
C THR A 127 21.03 12.51 -2.69
N CYS A 128 20.32 13.63 -2.83
CA CYS A 128 19.64 14.00 -4.09
C CYS A 128 20.59 13.98 -5.31
N ARG A 129 21.82 14.48 -5.16
CA ARG A 129 22.83 14.47 -6.24
C ARG A 129 23.26 13.06 -6.65
N ALA A 130 23.34 12.13 -5.70
CA ALA A 130 23.67 10.74 -6.02
C ALA A 130 22.47 10.05 -6.67
N TYR A 131 21.25 10.34 -6.19
CA TYR A 131 20.01 9.85 -6.76
C TYR A 131 19.86 10.26 -8.24
N ASP A 132 20.13 11.53 -8.57
CA ASP A 132 20.10 12.01 -9.97
C ASP A 132 21.04 11.23 -10.90
N LYS A 133 22.18 10.77 -10.40
CA LYS A 133 23.10 9.92 -11.18
C LYS A 133 22.59 8.49 -11.31
N LEU A 134 21.98 7.94 -10.26
CA LEU A 134 21.44 6.57 -10.27
C LEU A 134 20.26 6.44 -11.23
N LYS A 135 19.44 7.47 -11.38
CA LYS A 135 18.37 7.53 -12.40
C LYS A 135 18.90 7.33 -13.83
N GLY A 136 20.15 7.70 -14.11
CA GLY A 136 20.77 7.48 -15.42
C GLY A 136 21.25 6.06 -15.67
N GLN A 137 21.32 5.20 -14.65
CA GLN A 137 21.91 3.87 -14.71
C GLN A 137 20.91 2.75 -14.37
N TYR A 138 19.94 3.05 -13.51
CA TYR A 138 18.98 2.08 -13.01
C TYR A 138 17.55 2.52 -13.29
N ARG A 139 16.66 1.55 -13.32
CA ARG A 139 15.22 1.76 -13.38
C ARG A 139 14.69 1.88 -11.96
N ILE A 140 14.18 3.04 -11.61
CA ILE A 140 13.77 3.35 -10.25
C ILE A 140 12.29 3.69 -10.27
N ARG A 141 11.47 2.97 -9.51
CA ARG A 141 10.07 3.37 -9.30
C ARG A 141 9.99 4.32 -8.10
N TYR A 142 9.12 5.33 -8.21
CA TYR A 142 8.87 6.29 -7.15
C TYR A 142 7.36 6.44 -6.96
N GLU A 143 6.87 6.13 -5.76
CA GLU A 143 5.45 6.22 -5.44
C GLU A 143 5.11 7.62 -4.92
N THR A 144 4.04 8.20 -5.45
CA THR A 144 3.46 9.45 -4.96
C THR A 144 2.05 9.23 -4.47
N CYS A 145 1.66 9.93 -3.40
CA CYS A 145 0.26 10.00 -3.02
C CYS A 145 -0.49 10.91 -3.99
N LEU A 146 -1.80 10.69 -4.12
CA LEU A 146 -2.71 11.67 -4.71
C LEU A 146 -2.69 12.96 -3.84
N ASP A 147 -2.39 14.10 -4.45
CA ASP A 147 -2.40 15.42 -3.80
C ASP A 147 -3.78 16.09 -3.79
#